data_AF-A0A7K7V4E0-F1
#
_entry.id   AF-A0A7K7V4E0-F1
#
_cell.length_a   1.000
_cell.length_b   1.000
_cell.length_c   1.000
_cell.angle_alpha   90.00
_cell.angle_beta   90.00
_cell.angle_gamma   90.00
#
_symmetry.space_group_name_H-M   'P 1'
#
loop_
_entity.id
_entity.type
_entity.pdbx_description
1 polymer ?
#
loop_
_entity_poly.entity_id
_entity_poly.type
_entity_poly.pdbx_seq_one_letter_code
_entity_poly.pdbx_strand_id
1 'polypeptide(L)'
;GCAVKYSGYLEYADEPFCTNCYRKIPRLMKLGKDITLWGLEIGLLTMRKGELARFVFSPDYAYGKLGCPPLVPLNATVLFEVELLDFLDSAESDGFFALTAEQQGMFPLQKVLKVADTEREFGNYLFRQQRFLDAKDRYKRANSILRRSPFSEAEQCQIDASKLLVLLNLSLTYLKLERPARALTYGEKALEIDQRNAKALFRCGQACLCMTEYEKARDFLVRAQHIQPFNHDINNELKKLA
;
A
#
# COMPACT_ATOMS: atom_id res chain seq x y z
N GLY A 1 -0.35 9.05 -5.61
CA GLY A 1 -0.21 9.72 -4.30
C GLY A 1 1.26 9.77 -3.90
N CYS A 2 1.70 10.84 -3.25
CA CYS A 2 3.08 11.07 -2.82
C CYS A 2 3.15 11.29 -1.30
N ALA A 3 4.24 10.84 -0.69
CA ALA A 3 4.56 11.02 0.72
C ALA A 3 5.68 12.05 0.78
N VAL A 4 5.37 13.23 1.30
CA VAL A 4 6.27 14.39 1.24
C VAL A 4 6.44 14.98 2.63
N LYS A 5 7.67 15.40 2.94
CA LYS A 5 7.90 16.39 3.98
C LYS A 5 8.09 17.76 3.33
N TYR A 6 7.55 18.79 3.95
CA TYR A 6 7.74 20.15 3.45
C TYR A 6 7.73 21.18 4.57
N SER A 7 8.41 22.28 4.31
CA SER A 7 8.35 23.52 5.07
C SER A 7 8.24 24.71 4.10
N GLY A 8 7.23 25.55 4.28
CA GLY A 8 7.01 26.76 3.50
C GLY A 8 7.39 28.01 4.29
N TYR A 9 8.11 28.91 3.65
CA TYR A 9 8.68 30.12 4.23
C TYR A 9 8.25 31.37 3.44
N LEU A 10 8.09 32.47 4.16
CA LEU A 10 7.98 33.80 3.57
C LEU A 10 9.37 34.40 3.37
N GLU A 11 9.46 35.37 2.46
CA GLU A 11 10.69 36.13 2.29
C GLU A 11 11.10 36.79 3.62
N TYR A 12 12.40 36.68 3.96
CA TYR A 12 12.99 37.20 5.20
C TYR A 12 12.46 36.59 6.52
N ALA A 13 11.69 35.50 6.47
CA ALA A 13 11.24 34.78 7.67
C ALA A 13 12.13 33.56 7.96
N ASP A 14 12.62 33.45 9.19
CA ASP A 14 13.39 32.29 9.65
C ASP A 14 12.48 31.11 10.03
N GLU A 15 11.23 31.39 10.42
CA GLU A 15 10.25 30.37 10.79
C GLU A 15 9.30 30.04 9.63
N PRO A 16 8.99 28.75 9.40
CA PRO A 16 8.05 28.37 8.35
C PRO A 16 6.62 28.72 8.75
N PHE A 17 5.86 29.35 7.84
CA PHE A 17 4.44 29.60 8.04
C PHE A 17 3.61 28.30 7.93
N CYS A 18 4.14 27.26 7.28
CA CYS A 18 3.57 25.93 7.28
C CYS A 18 4.65 24.84 7.22
N THR A 19 4.47 23.74 7.96
CA THR A 19 5.36 22.58 7.87
C THR A 19 4.63 21.32 8.27
N ASN A 20 5.09 20.17 7.78
CA ASN A 20 4.65 18.85 8.27
C ASN A 20 5.81 18.00 8.81
N CYS A 21 7.02 18.57 8.94
CA CYS A 21 8.24 17.86 9.32
C CYS A 21 8.20 17.26 10.74
N TYR A 22 7.30 17.74 11.60
CA TYR A 22 7.05 17.17 12.94
C TYR A 22 6.44 15.76 12.88
N ARG A 23 5.87 15.35 11.74
CA ARG A 23 5.28 14.01 11.58
C ARG A 23 6.37 12.98 11.29
N LYS A 24 6.43 11.95 12.12
CA LYS A 24 7.33 10.79 11.91
C LYS A 24 7.07 10.10 10.56
N ILE A 25 5.79 9.91 10.21
CA ILE A 25 5.36 9.26 8.97
C ILE A 25 4.35 10.19 8.29
N PRO A 26 4.71 10.89 7.20
CA PRO A 26 3.76 11.71 6.47
C PRO A 26 2.70 10.83 5.80
N ARG A 27 1.48 11.38 5.72
CA ARG A 27 0.39 10.73 4.99
C ARG A 27 0.70 10.77 3.50
N LEU A 28 0.29 9.72 2.79
CA LEU A 28 0.29 9.71 1.34
C LEU A 28 -0.82 10.64 0.82
N MET A 29 -0.44 11.72 0.13
CA MET A 29 -1.30 12.78 -0.36
C MET A 29 -1.48 12.67 -1.88
N LYS A 30 -2.68 12.94 -2.38
CA LYS A 30 -2.97 12.92 -3.82
C LYS A 30 -2.74 14.31 -4.44
N LEU A 31 -1.95 14.36 -5.51
CA LEU A 31 -1.78 15.56 -6.33
C LEU A 31 -3.13 15.99 -6.93
N GLY A 32 -3.38 17.29 -6.99
CA GLY A 32 -4.62 17.89 -7.48
C GLY A 32 -5.84 17.71 -6.56
N LYS A 33 -5.69 17.06 -5.40
CA LYS A 33 -6.78 16.87 -4.41
C LYS A 33 -6.37 17.25 -3.00
N ASP A 34 -5.33 16.61 -2.47
CA ASP A 34 -4.82 16.87 -1.12
C ASP A 34 -3.67 17.89 -1.16
N ILE A 35 -2.89 17.91 -2.24
CA ILE A 35 -1.90 18.95 -2.54
C ILE A 35 -2.52 19.84 -3.61
N THR A 36 -2.94 21.04 -3.19
CA THR A 36 -3.68 21.99 -4.03
C THR A 36 -2.88 23.24 -4.38
N LEU A 37 -1.70 23.43 -3.78
CA LEU A 37 -0.79 24.51 -4.15
C LEU A 37 -0.17 24.17 -5.50
N TRP A 38 -0.50 24.95 -6.53
CA TRP A 38 -0.16 24.65 -7.93
C TRP A 38 1.35 24.50 -8.14
N GLY A 39 2.15 25.40 -7.56
CA GLY A 39 3.60 25.34 -7.63
C GLY A 39 4.17 24.04 -7.06
N LEU A 40 3.63 23.58 -5.92
CA LEU A 40 4.04 22.30 -5.32
C LEU A 40 3.62 21.11 -6.17
N GLU A 41 2.43 21.14 -6.76
CA GLU A 41 1.99 20.06 -7.65
C GLU A 41 2.94 19.90 -8.83
N ILE A 42 3.30 21.00 -9.50
CA ILE A 42 4.25 21.00 -10.62
C ILE A 42 5.65 20.58 -10.14
N GLY A 43 6.13 21.14 -9.02
CA GLY A 43 7.45 20.82 -8.47
C GLY A 43 7.59 19.35 -8.09
N LEU A 44 6.57 18.75 -7.47
CA LEU A 44 6.59 17.34 -7.08
C LEU A 44 6.64 16.39 -8.28
N LEU A 45 6.09 16.79 -9.44
CA LEU A 45 6.15 16.00 -10.67
C LEU A 45 7.56 15.95 -11.28
N THR A 46 8.47 16.84 -10.90
CA THR A 46 9.85 16.84 -11.40
C THR A 46 10.83 16.10 -10.49
N MET A 47 10.42 15.78 -9.26
CA MET A 47 11.27 15.17 -8.24
C MET A 47 11.39 13.64 -8.38
N ARG A 48 12.51 13.12 -7.90
CA ARG A 48 12.76 11.68 -7.72
C ARG A 48 12.49 11.24 -6.28
N LYS A 49 12.22 9.96 -6.10
CA LYS A 49 12.10 9.37 -4.76
C LYS A 49 13.39 9.58 -3.96
N GLY A 50 13.27 10.11 -2.74
CA GLY A 50 14.35 10.47 -1.84
C GLY A 50 14.97 11.84 -2.10
N GLU A 51 14.49 12.59 -3.10
CA GLU A 51 15.02 13.90 -3.44
C GLU A 51 14.59 14.95 -2.42
N LEU A 52 15.53 15.84 -2.08
CA LEU A 52 15.28 17.09 -1.36
C LEU A 52 15.49 18.25 -2.33
N ALA A 53 14.47 19.06 -2.53
CA ALA A 53 14.47 20.19 -3.45
C ALA A 53 13.94 21.46 -2.77
N ARG A 54 14.35 22.61 -3.30
CA ARG A 54 13.84 23.92 -2.91
C ARG A 54 13.15 24.56 -4.11
N PHE A 55 11.94 25.05 -3.89
CA PHE A 55 11.14 25.71 -4.90
C PHE A 55 10.76 27.12 -4.46
N VAL A 56 11.00 28.10 -5.32
CA VAL A 56 10.52 29.48 -5.14
C VAL A 56 9.31 29.66 -6.04
N PHE A 57 8.16 29.95 -5.45
CA PHE A 57 6.91 30.14 -6.17
C PHE A 57 6.53 31.62 -6.16
N SER A 58 6.35 32.18 -7.37
CA SER A 58 5.68 33.48 -7.51
C SER A 58 4.21 33.38 -7.09
N PRO A 59 3.54 34.51 -6.82
CA PRO A 59 2.17 34.51 -6.29
C PRO A 59 1.19 33.68 -7.12
N ASP A 60 1.31 33.70 -8.45
CA ASP A 60 0.42 32.97 -9.38
C ASP A 60 0.51 31.44 -9.23
N TYR A 61 1.63 30.91 -8.73
CA TYR A 61 1.81 29.49 -8.42
C TYR A 61 1.68 29.18 -6.93
N ALA A 62 1.42 30.20 -6.10
CA ALA A 62 1.31 30.11 -4.66
C ALA A 62 -0.11 30.52 -4.19
N TYR A 63 -0.21 31.55 -3.36
CA TYR A 63 -1.47 32.00 -2.72
C TYR A 63 -2.15 33.17 -3.46
N GLY A 64 -1.58 33.61 -4.59
CA GLY A 64 -2.16 34.62 -5.47
C GLY A 64 -2.39 35.98 -4.81
N LYS A 65 -3.32 36.74 -5.40
CA LYS A 65 -3.65 38.12 -5.00
C LYS A 65 -4.27 38.22 -3.62
N LEU A 66 -4.97 37.18 -3.17
CA LEU A 66 -5.66 37.19 -1.89
C LEU A 66 -4.74 36.74 -0.74
N GLY A 67 -3.64 36.03 -1.03
CA GLY A 67 -2.80 35.44 0.00
C GLY A 67 -3.56 34.38 0.83
N CYS A 68 -3.15 34.20 2.07
CA CYS A 68 -3.85 33.41 3.07
C CYS A 68 -3.76 34.10 4.45
N PRO A 69 -4.49 35.20 4.68
CA PRO A 69 -4.36 35.97 5.92
C PRO A 69 -4.78 35.16 7.17
N PRO A 70 -4.10 35.35 8.32
CA PRO A 70 -2.96 36.23 8.54
C PRO A 70 -1.60 35.61 8.19
N LEU A 71 -1.57 34.36 7.72
CA LEU A 71 -0.35 33.54 7.56
C LEU A 71 0.48 33.94 6.34
N VAL A 72 -0.16 34.25 5.22
CA VAL A 72 0.49 34.60 3.96
C VAL A 72 -0.08 35.92 3.44
N PRO A 73 0.75 36.96 3.26
CA PRO A 73 0.30 38.24 2.69
C PRO A 73 -0.22 38.13 1.26
N LEU A 74 -0.92 39.18 0.81
CA LEU A 74 -1.35 39.32 -0.57
C LEU A 74 -0.12 39.38 -1.49
N ASN A 75 -0.20 38.71 -2.65
CA ASN A 75 0.89 38.69 -3.66
C ASN A 75 2.26 38.27 -3.10
N ALA A 76 2.31 37.41 -2.08
CA ALA A 76 3.56 36.96 -1.50
C ALA A 76 4.25 35.90 -2.38
N THR A 77 5.56 36.06 -2.57
CA THR A 77 6.45 34.99 -3.05
C THR A 77 6.80 34.09 -1.87
N VAL A 78 6.80 32.77 -2.09
CA VAL A 78 7.06 31.78 -1.04
C VAL A 78 8.16 30.82 -1.45
N LEU A 79 8.97 30.40 -0.47
CA LEU A 79 9.96 29.34 -0.62
C LEU A 79 9.42 28.06 0.01
N PHE A 80 9.48 26.94 -0.70
CA PHE A 80 9.21 25.62 -0.15
C PHE A 80 10.46 24.75 -0.19
N GLU A 81 10.85 24.22 0.96
CA GLU A 81 11.76 23.10 1.06
C GLU A 81 10.93 21.81 1.09
N VAL A 82 11.22 20.88 0.19
CA VAL A 82 10.41 19.67 -0.01
C VAL A 82 11.32 18.45 -0.08
N GLU A 83 10.99 17.41 0.68
CA GLU A 83 11.60 16.09 0.60
C GLU A 83 10.54 15.08 0.14
N LEU A 84 10.75 14.47 -1.03
CA LEU A 84 9.85 13.46 -1.58
C LEU A 84 10.27 12.08 -1.08
N LEU A 85 9.59 11.56 -0.06
CA LEU A 85 9.96 10.28 0.57
C LEU A 85 9.58 9.07 -0.30
N ASP A 86 8.37 9.08 -0.86
CA ASP A 86 7.86 7.99 -1.68
C ASP A 86 6.68 8.44 -2.54
N PHE A 87 6.37 7.68 -3.58
CA PHE A 87 5.15 7.87 -4.35
C PHE A 87 4.65 6.55 -4.95
N LEU A 88 3.34 6.51 -5.19
CA LEU A 88 2.66 5.42 -5.86
C LEU A 88 1.72 6.02 -6.89
N ASP A 89 1.82 5.59 -8.14
CA ASP A 89 0.86 5.98 -9.17
C ASP A 89 -0.50 5.31 -8.88
N SER A 90 -1.56 6.10 -8.86
CA SER A 90 -2.93 5.63 -8.65
C SER A 90 -3.87 6.01 -9.77
N ALA A 91 -3.41 6.68 -10.83
CA ALA A 91 -4.28 7.26 -11.85
C ALA A 91 -5.23 6.21 -12.48
N GLU A 92 -4.69 5.05 -12.85
CA GLU A 92 -5.49 3.97 -13.43
C GLU A 92 -6.45 3.33 -12.41
N SER A 93 -6.02 3.16 -11.15
CA SER A 93 -6.90 2.66 -10.09
C SER A 93 -8.06 3.63 -9.84
N ASP A 94 -7.76 4.92 -9.71
CA ASP A 94 -8.75 5.96 -9.52
C ASP A 94 -9.76 6.01 -10.67
N GLY A 95 -9.29 5.91 -11.92
CA GLY A 95 -10.14 5.80 -13.09
C GLY A 95 -11.04 4.57 -13.06
N PHE A 96 -10.49 3.40 -12.70
CA PHE A 96 -11.26 2.16 -12.61
C PHE A 96 -12.39 2.24 -11.57
N PHE A 97 -12.12 2.82 -10.40
CA PHE A 97 -13.13 2.95 -9.34
C PHE A 97 -14.17 4.06 -9.59
N ALA A 98 -13.96 4.92 -10.57
CA ALA A 98 -14.97 5.88 -11.03
C ALA A 98 -15.97 5.26 -12.01
N LEU A 99 -15.68 4.06 -12.56
CA LEU A 99 -16.55 3.35 -13.50
C LEU A 99 -17.72 2.64 -12.79
N THR A 100 -18.80 2.40 -13.53
CA THR A 100 -19.90 1.52 -13.09
C THR A 100 -19.49 0.05 -13.10
N ALA A 101 -20.23 -0.82 -12.41
CA ALA A 101 -19.94 -2.25 -12.36
C ALA A 101 -19.95 -2.91 -13.76
N GLU A 102 -20.85 -2.47 -14.65
CA GLU A 102 -20.93 -2.94 -16.04
C GLU A 102 -19.67 -2.56 -16.83
N GLN A 103 -19.24 -1.29 -16.70
CA GLN A 103 -18.04 -0.78 -17.34
C GLN A 103 -16.77 -1.46 -16.81
N GLN A 104 -16.72 -1.77 -15.51
CA GLN A 104 -15.64 -2.55 -14.91
C GLN A 104 -15.59 -3.99 -15.46
N GLY A 105 -16.75 -4.59 -15.76
CA GLY A 105 -16.84 -5.92 -16.36
C GLY A 105 -16.26 -5.99 -17.78
N MET A 106 -16.33 -4.88 -18.53
CA MET A 106 -15.76 -4.77 -19.88
C MET A 106 -14.27 -4.40 -19.89
N PHE A 107 -13.67 -4.18 -18.72
CA PHE A 107 -12.31 -3.69 -18.63
C PHE A 107 -11.29 -4.79 -19.01
N PRO A 108 -10.31 -4.51 -19.89
CA PRO A 108 -9.32 -5.51 -20.30
C PRO A 108 -8.60 -6.13 -19.10
N LEU A 109 -8.39 -7.45 -19.12
CA LEU A 109 -7.78 -8.19 -18.00
C LEU A 109 -6.47 -7.55 -17.53
N GLN A 110 -5.60 -7.18 -18.46
CA GLN A 110 -4.30 -6.57 -18.13
C GLN A 110 -4.46 -5.29 -17.30
N LYS A 111 -5.46 -4.47 -17.59
CA LYS A 111 -5.74 -3.27 -16.80
C LYS A 111 -6.31 -3.62 -15.42
N VAL A 112 -7.20 -4.61 -15.34
CA VAL A 112 -7.74 -5.10 -14.06
C VAL A 112 -6.63 -5.63 -13.16
N LEU A 113 -5.72 -6.44 -13.71
CA LEU A 113 -4.56 -6.97 -12.99
C LEU A 113 -3.64 -5.85 -12.51
N LYS A 114 -3.37 -4.86 -13.36
CA LYS A 114 -2.57 -3.68 -12.98
C LYS A 114 -3.21 -2.88 -11.85
N VAL A 115 -4.52 -2.63 -11.90
CA VAL A 115 -5.25 -1.94 -10.82
C VAL A 115 -5.21 -2.75 -9.51
N ALA A 116 -5.41 -4.06 -9.57
CA ALA A 116 -5.29 -4.92 -8.39
C ALA A 116 -3.86 -4.90 -7.81
N ASP A 117 -2.86 -4.89 -8.68
CA ASP A 117 -1.46 -4.81 -8.28
C ASP A 117 -1.13 -3.48 -7.62
N THR A 118 -1.59 -2.37 -8.19
CA THR A 118 -1.50 -1.05 -7.57
C THR A 118 -2.09 -1.05 -6.16
N GLU A 119 -3.31 -1.54 -5.96
CA GLU A 119 -3.91 -1.62 -4.62
C GLU A 119 -3.12 -2.54 -3.67
N ARG A 120 -2.54 -3.63 -4.17
CA ARG A 120 -1.61 -4.49 -3.41
C ARG A 120 -0.34 -3.73 -3.02
N GLU A 121 0.23 -2.93 -3.90
CA GLU A 121 1.42 -2.10 -3.61
C GLU A 121 1.13 -1.00 -2.58
N PHE A 122 -0.03 -0.34 -2.65
CA PHE A 122 -0.51 0.56 -1.59
C PHE A 122 -0.62 -0.17 -0.25
N GLY A 123 -1.14 -1.41 -0.26
CA GLY A 123 -1.16 -2.27 0.92
C GLY A 123 0.24 -2.56 1.45
N ASN A 124 1.20 -2.89 0.58
CA ASN A 124 2.60 -3.15 0.97
C ASN A 124 3.27 -1.92 1.57
N TYR A 125 3.04 -0.75 0.98
CA TYR A 125 3.54 0.52 1.50
C TYR A 125 3.03 0.74 2.94
N LEU A 126 1.72 0.62 3.16
CA LEU A 126 1.11 0.79 4.49
C LEU A 126 1.59 -0.27 5.49
N PHE A 127 1.78 -1.52 5.02
CA PHE A 127 2.28 -2.62 5.84
C PHE A 127 3.69 -2.33 6.36
N ARG A 128 4.60 -1.81 5.52
CA ARG A 128 5.97 -1.42 5.93
C ARG A 128 5.95 -0.30 6.98
N GLN A 129 4.95 0.57 6.92
CA GLN A 129 4.72 1.62 7.93
C GLN A 129 3.99 1.11 9.18
N GLN A 130 3.82 -0.21 9.34
CA GLN A 130 3.10 -0.87 10.43
C GLN A 130 1.61 -0.49 10.55
N ARG A 131 1.03 0.11 9.50
CA ARG A 131 -0.38 0.49 9.43
C ARG A 131 -1.23 -0.69 8.95
N PHE A 132 -1.25 -1.76 9.73
CA PHE A 132 -1.83 -3.05 9.32
C PHE A 132 -3.33 -2.99 9.01
N LEU A 133 -4.10 -2.14 9.72
CA LEU A 133 -5.53 -1.96 9.45
C LEU A 133 -5.77 -1.36 8.05
N ASP A 134 -5.03 -0.30 7.71
CA ASP A 134 -5.13 0.34 6.40
C ASP A 134 -4.61 -0.56 5.28
N ALA A 135 -3.52 -1.29 5.53
CA ALA A 135 -2.97 -2.28 4.61
C ALA A 135 -4.01 -3.37 4.29
N LYS A 136 -4.69 -3.89 5.32
CA LYS A 136 -5.78 -4.88 5.19
C LYS A 136 -6.91 -4.35 4.30
N ASP A 137 -7.30 -3.09 4.42
CA ASP A 137 -8.37 -2.52 3.59
C ASP A 137 -7.94 -2.39 2.12
N ARG A 138 -6.69 -2.02 1.85
CA ARG A 138 -6.12 -2.00 0.49
C ARG A 138 -6.01 -3.39 -0.13
N TYR A 139 -5.50 -4.38 0.60
CA TYR A 139 -5.45 -5.75 0.09
C TYR A 139 -6.84 -6.35 -0.13
N LYS A 140 -7.84 -6.00 0.70
CA LYS A 140 -9.23 -6.40 0.46
C LYS A 140 -9.78 -5.81 -0.83
N ARG A 141 -9.46 -4.55 -1.11
CA ARG A 141 -9.85 -3.87 -2.35
C ARG A 141 -9.21 -4.52 -3.57
N ALA A 142 -7.91 -4.86 -3.51
CA ALA A 142 -7.24 -5.66 -4.54
C ALA A 142 -7.95 -7.01 -4.75
N ASN A 143 -8.28 -7.72 -3.66
CA ASN A 143 -8.97 -9.00 -3.75
C ASN A 143 -10.39 -8.89 -4.32
N SER A 144 -11.12 -7.79 -4.09
CA SER A 144 -12.44 -7.60 -4.71
C SER A 144 -12.37 -7.39 -6.22
N ILE A 145 -11.35 -6.68 -6.70
CA ILE A 145 -11.11 -6.48 -8.15
C ILE A 145 -10.88 -7.82 -8.84
N LEU A 146 -10.15 -8.74 -8.19
CA LEU A 146 -9.80 -10.06 -8.71
C LEU A 146 -10.93 -11.11 -8.63
N ARG A 147 -12.16 -10.71 -8.25
CA ARG A 147 -13.34 -11.61 -8.23
C ARG A 147 -14.09 -11.68 -9.57
N ARG A 148 -13.53 -11.11 -10.65
CA ARG A 148 -14.12 -11.20 -11.99
C ARG A 148 -14.24 -12.65 -12.46
N SER A 149 -15.28 -12.94 -13.25
CA SER A 149 -15.40 -14.23 -13.93
C SER A 149 -14.33 -14.32 -15.05
N PRO A 150 -13.58 -15.42 -15.13
CA PRO A 150 -12.63 -15.65 -16.22
C PRO A 150 -13.39 -15.96 -17.53
N PHE A 151 -12.82 -15.56 -18.67
CA PHE A 151 -13.32 -16.00 -19.98
C PHE A 151 -12.58 -17.22 -20.53
N SER A 152 -11.41 -17.57 -19.97
CA SER A 152 -10.61 -18.73 -20.36
C SER A 152 -9.73 -19.24 -19.21
N GLU A 153 -9.19 -20.44 -19.35
CA GLU A 153 -8.21 -21.01 -18.41
C GLU A 153 -6.94 -20.15 -18.31
N ALA A 154 -6.46 -19.60 -19.43
CA ALA A 154 -5.29 -18.72 -19.44
C ALA A 154 -5.53 -17.41 -18.67
N GLU A 155 -6.76 -16.87 -18.71
CA GLU A 155 -7.13 -15.74 -17.86
C GLU A 155 -7.21 -16.16 -16.39
N GLN A 156 -7.81 -17.32 -16.10
CA GLN A 156 -7.93 -17.84 -14.74
C GLN A 156 -6.55 -18.00 -14.08
N CYS A 157 -5.57 -18.56 -14.79
CA CYS A 157 -4.20 -18.69 -14.28
C CYS A 157 -3.57 -17.33 -13.92
N GLN A 158 -3.79 -16.29 -14.73
CA GLN A 158 -3.27 -14.94 -14.45
C GLN A 158 -3.97 -14.29 -13.24
N ILE A 159 -5.30 -14.46 -13.14
CA ILE A 159 -6.08 -13.99 -12.00
C ILE A 159 -5.61 -14.69 -10.73
N ASP A 160 -5.46 -16.01 -10.76
CA ASP A 160 -5.02 -16.81 -9.62
C ASP A 160 -3.59 -16.47 -9.17
N ALA A 161 -2.68 -16.24 -10.12
CA ALA A 161 -1.33 -15.78 -9.80
C ALA A 161 -1.36 -14.44 -9.04
N SER A 162 -2.16 -13.47 -9.49
CA SER A 162 -2.30 -12.17 -8.80
C SER A 162 -3.02 -12.32 -7.45
N LYS A 163 -4.07 -13.15 -7.40
CA LYS A 163 -4.87 -13.41 -6.20
C LYS A 163 -4.05 -14.10 -5.13
N LEU A 164 -3.18 -15.04 -5.48
CA LEU A 164 -2.26 -15.70 -4.57
C LEU A 164 -1.40 -14.68 -3.81
N LEU A 165 -0.82 -13.70 -4.51
CA LEU A 165 -0.01 -12.64 -3.89
C LEU A 165 -0.82 -11.81 -2.88
N VAL A 166 -2.07 -11.48 -3.22
CA VAL A 166 -2.96 -10.70 -2.35
C VAL A 166 -3.42 -11.52 -1.12
N LEU A 167 -3.80 -12.78 -1.30
CA LEU A 167 -4.23 -13.68 -0.21
C LEU A 167 -3.11 -13.93 0.78
N LEU A 168 -1.89 -14.14 0.28
CA LEU A 168 -0.68 -14.22 1.08
C LEU A 168 -0.52 -12.97 1.96
N ASN A 169 -0.60 -11.79 1.36
CA ASN A 169 -0.49 -10.53 2.11
C ASN A 169 -1.62 -10.34 3.13
N LEU A 170 -2.86 -10.70 2.79
CA LEU A 170 -3.98 -10.67 3.73
C LEU A 170 -3.76 -11.60 4.92
N SER A 171 -3.33 -12.83 4.68
CA SER A 171 -3.03 -13.80 5.73
C SER A 171 -1.99 -13.25 6.73
N LEU A 172 -0.86 -12.75 6.21
CA LEU A 172 0.17 -12.12 7.05
C LEU A 172 -0.36 -10.89 7.80
N THR A 173 -1.16 -10.05 7.14
CA THR A 173 -1.72 -8.85 7.76
C THR A 173 -2.66 -9.19 8.90
N TYR A 174 -3.47 -10.25 8.77
CA TYR A 174 -4.33 -10.69 9.85
C TYR A 174 -3.57 -11.33 11.02
N LEU A 175 -2.43 -11.99 10.77
CA LEU A 175 -1.52 -12.41 11.85
C LEU A 175 -1.00 -11.19 12.63
N LYS A 176 -0.56 -10.14 11.93
CA LYS A 176 -0.11 -8.88 12.55
C LYS A 176 -1.21 -8.11 13.27
N LEU A 177 -2.48 -8.36 12.92
CA LEU A 177 -3.65 -7.80 13.59
C LEU A 177 -4.20 -8.70 14.69
N GLU A 178 -3.50 -9.78 15.05
CA GLU A 178 -3.91 -10.74 16.09
C GLU A 178 -5.30 -11.35 15.83
N ARG A 179 -5.61 -11.60 14.55
CA ARG A 179 -6.86 -12.26 14.12
C ARG A 179 -6.54 -13.58 13.41
N PRO A 180 -6.04 -14.58 14.13
CA PRO A 180 -5.49 -15.79 13.53
C PRO A 180 -6.53 -16.60 12.75
N ALA A 181 -7.80 -16.65 13.19
CA ALA A 181 -8.85 -17.35 12.44
C ALA A 181 -9.01 -16.81 11.00
N ARG A 182 -8.97 -15.48 10.82
CA ARG A 182 -9.01 -14.87 9.48
C ARG A 182 -7.71 -15.11 8.72
N ALA A 183 -6.57 -15.07 9.40
CA ALA A 183 -5.29 -15.35 8.78
C ALA A 183 -5.23 -16.76 8.19
N LEU A 184 -5.75 -17.75 8.94
CA LEU A 184 -5.89 -19.13 8.49
C LEU A 184 -6.80 -19.21 7.26
N THR A 185 -8.00 -18.63 7.30
CA THR A 185 -8.92 -18.63 6.15
C THR A 185 -8.28 -18.09 4.87
N TYR A 186 -7.50 -17.01 4.95
CA TYR A 186 -6.81 -16.46 3.78
C TYR A 186 -5.60 -17.30 3.35
N GLY A 187 -4.91 -17.94 4.30
CA GLY A 187 -3.83 -18.87 4.01
C GLY A 187 -4.33 -20.14 3.31
N GLU A 188 -5.43 -20.71 3.77
CA GLU A 188 -6.07 -21.87 3.12
C GLU A 188 -6.55 -21.55 1.71
N LYS A 189 -7.16 -20.36 1.50
CA LYS A 189 -7.50 -19.89 0.14
C LYS A 189 -6.29 -19.71 -0.77
N ALA A 190 -5.12 -19.38 -0.22
CA ALA A 190 -3.89 -19.35 -0.99
C ALA A 190 -3.42 -20.78 -1.34
N LEU A 191 -3.64 -21.76 -0.45
CA LEU A 191 -3.34 -23.17 -0.70
C LEU A 191 -4.31 -23.85 -1.67
N GLU A 192 -5.56 -23.37 -1.77
CA GLU A 192 -6.49 -23.77 -2.83
C GLU A 192 -5.94 -23.46 -4.22
N ILE A 193 -5.17 -22.36 -4.36
CA ILE A 193 -4.50 -21.96 -5.62
C ILE A 193 -3.17 -22.71 -5.78
N ASP A 194 -2.34 -22.74 -4.74
CA ASP A 194 -1.03 -23.39 -4.74
C ASP A 194 -0.81 -24.17 -3.44
N GLN A 195 -1.10 -25.47 -3.49
CA GLN A 195 -0.99 -26.38 -2.34
C GLN A 195 0.44 -26.53 -1.83
N ARG A 196 1.45 -26.17 -2.64
CA ARG A 196 2.88 -26.24 -2.31
C ARG A 196 3.45 -24.87 -1.93
N ASN A 197 2.60 -23.88 -1.65
CA ASN A 197 3.08 -22.56 -1.26
C ASN A 197 3.62 -22.56 0.17
N ALA A 198 4.95 -22.59 0.32
CA ALA A 198 5.61 -22.62 1.64
C ALA A 198 5.21 -21.43 2.55
N LYS A 199 5.00 -20.24 1.98
CA LYS A 199 4.57 -19.05 2.75
C LYS A 199 3.15 -19.19 3.28
N ALA A 200 2.23 -19.74 2.49
CA ALA A 200 0.86 -19.98 2.93
C ALA A 200 0.83 -21.05 4.04
N LEU A 201 1.51 -22.20 3.83
CA LEU A 201 1.62 -23.26 4.82
C LEU A 201 2.19 -22.73 6.15
N PHE A 202 3.32 -22.01 6.08
CA PHE A 202 3.93 -21.42 7.27
C PHE A 202 2.97 -20.48 8.03
N ARG A 203 2.25 -19.61 7.32
CA ARG A 203 1.30 -18.68 7.94
C ARG A 203 0.07 -19.36 8.52
N CYS A 204 -0.44 -20.41 7.87
CA CYS A 204 -1.50 -21.27 8.44
C CYS A 204 -1.00 -21.92 9.73
N GLY A 205 0.23 -22.45 9.74
CA GLY A 205 0.87 -22.99 10.93
C GLY A 205 0.94 -21.97 12.08
N GLN A 206 1.42 -20.75 11.78
CA GLN A 206 1.45 -19.65 12.75
C GLN A 206 0.05 -19.28 13.27
N ALA A 207 -0.96 -19.25 12.40
CA ALA A 207 -2.34 -18.97 12.80
C ALA A 207 -2.88 -20.05 13.75
N CYS A 208 -2.66 -21.34 13.43
CA CYS A 208 -3.06 -22.47 14.28
C CYS A 208 -2.34 -22.43 15.63
N LEU A 209 -1.04 -22.08 15.67
CA LEU A 209 -0.30 -21.88 16.93
C LEU A 209 -0.95 -20.81 17.79
N CYS A 210 -1.28 -19.64 17.22
CA CYS A 210 -1.97 -18.58 17.95
C CYS A 210 -3.35 -18.99 18.46
N MET A 211 -3.99 -19.98 17.83
CA MET A 211 -5.29 -20.53 18.24
C MET A 211 -5.16 -21.78 19.11
N THR A 212 -3.95 -22.18 19.52
CA THR A 212 -3.66 -23.39 20.30
C THR A 212 -4.07 -24.70 19.62
N GLU A 213 -4.24 -24.69 18.29
CA GLU A 213 -4.51 -25.88 17.47
C GLU A 213 -3.20 -26.58 17.08
N TYR A 214 -2.49 -27.14 18.06
CA TYR A 214 -1.13 -27.63 17.91
C TYR A 214 -0.95 -28.74 16.86
N GLU A 215 -1.90 -29.68 16.76
CA GLU A 215 -1.83 -30.75 15.76
C GLU A 215 -1.93 -30.21 14.34
N LYS A 216 -2.88 -29.31 14.07
CA LYS A 216 -3.02 -28.67 12.75
C LYS A 216 -1.83 -27.77 12.45
N ALA A 217 -1.32 -27.05 13.45
CA ALA A 217 -0.11 -26.26 13.31
C ALA A 217 1.07 -27.12 12.86
N ARG A 218 1.25 -28.30 13.49
CA ARG A 218 2.32 -29.24 13.14
C ARG A 218 2.16 -29.75 11.71
N ASP A 219 0.97 -30.14 11.27
CA ASP A 219 0.74 -30.59 9.88
C ASP A 219 1.19 -29.54 8.86
N PHE A 220 0.71 -28.30 9.01
CA PHE A 220 1.07 -27.21 8.11
C PHE A 220 2.59 -26.93 8.11
N LEU A 221 3.21 -26.89 9.29
CA LEU A 221 4.63 -26.56 9.42
C LEU A 221 5.55 -27.68 8.91
N VAL A 222 5.20 -28.95 9.11
CA VAL A 222 5.94 -30.09 8.54
C VAL A 222 5.86 -30.06 7.01
N ARG A 223 4.66 -29.82 6.46
CA ARG A 223 4.52 -29.65 5.01
C ARG A 223 5.34 -28.47 4.50
N ALA A 224 5.36 -27.34 5.21
CA ALA A 224 6.19 -26.19 4.85
C ALA A 224 7.70 -26.55 4.89
N GLN A 225 8.13 -27.30 5.90
CA GLN A 225 9.51 -27.76 6.07
C GLN A 225 9.92 -28.70 4.93
N HIS A 226 9.05 -29.63 4.48
CA HIS A 226 9.36 -30.48 3.33
C HIS A 226 9.65 -29.68 2.06
N ILE A 227 9.01 -28.53 1.89
CA ILE A 227 9.21 -27.65 0.73
C ILE A 227 10.46 -26.77 0.93
N GLN A 228 10.73 -26.33 2.17
CA GLN A 228 11.89 -25.51 2.51
C GLN A 228 12.61 -26.04 3.77
N PRO A 229 13.42 -27.12 3.66
CA PRO A 229 13.98 -27.81 4.82
C PRO A 229 14.95 -26.94 5.65
N PHE A 230 15.64 -26.01 4.99
CA PHE A 230 16.65 -25.14 5.60
C PHE A 230 16.09 -23.79 6.06
N ASN A 231 14.77 -23.60 6.02
CA ASN A 231 14.17 -22.35 6.47
C ASN A 231 14.17 -22.28 8.00
N HIS A 232 14.95 -21.34 8.54
CA HIS A 232 15.14 -21.19 9.98
C HIS A 232 13.82 -20.85 10.71
N ASP A 233 12.95 -20.04 10.11
CA ASP A 233 11.70 -19.61 10.74
C ASP A 233 10.75 -20.80 10.94
N ILE A 234 10.59 -21.63 9.90
CA ILE A 234 9.76 -22.85 9.95
C ILE A 234 10.29 -23.80 11.03
N ASN A 235 11.61 -24.04 11.02
CA ASN A 235 12.24 -24.95 11.98
C ASN A 235 12.14 -24.44 13.43
N ASN A 236 12.17 -23.13 13.65
CA ASN A 236 11.99 -22.54 14.97
C ASN A 236 10.55 -22.68 15.48
N GLU A 237 9.54 -22.49 14.63
CA GLU A 237 8.15 -22.69 15.02
C GLU A 237 7.86 -24.16 15.36
N LEU A 238 8.42 -25.11 14.60
CA LEU A 238 8.31 -26.55 14.90
C LEU A 238 8.91 -26.93 16.25
N LYS A 239 10.01 -26.30 16.67
CA LYS A 239 10.61 -26.53 18.00
C LYS A 239 9.70 -26.11 19.15
N LYS A 240 8.81 -25.14 18.95
CA LYS A 240 7.83 -24.72 19.97
C LYS A 240 6.71 -25.75 20.19
N LEU A 241 6.57 -26.70 19.26
CA LEU A 241 5.60 -27.79 19.29
C LEU A 241 6.19 -29.11 19.78
N ALA A 242 7.47 -29.12 20.14
CA ALA A 242 8.21 -30.29 20.61
C ALA A 242 8.04 -30.52 22.11
#